data_AF-A0ABD3VN48-F1
#
_entry.id   AF-A0ABD3VN48-F1
#
_cell.length_a   1.000
_cell.length_b   1.000
_cell.length_c   1.000
_cell.angle_alpha   90.00
_cell.angle_beta   90.00
_cell.angle_gamma   90.00
#
_symmetry.space_group_name_H-M   'P 1'
#
loop_
_entity.id
_entity.type
_entity.pdbx_description
1 polymer ?
#
loop_
_entity_poly.entity_id
_entity_poly.type
_entity_poly.pdbx_seq_one_letter_code
_entity_poly.pdbx_strand_id
1 'polypeptide(L)'
;ASLKSNRFLVAAIDFGTTFSSWACSFKDDYEKEPTKIIVKQWNIWYYFSRFKMALFKDRNLSRRTQIEDEFGKKMLAMKVISLVIRYLKDDLQKELTSKITCVFSFEEEIQWVLTVPAIWNDKARSFMREAAIELLFHRPGIRNDRLLIALEPEAASVYCRQIPLETNSSDGKLSIVPLCPGT
;
A
#
# COMPACT_ATOMS: atom_id res chain seq x y z
N ALA A 1 -35.60 4.69 -3.53
CA ALA A 1 -34.33 4.09 -3.98
C ALA A 1 -33.20 4.95 -3.44
N SER A 2 -32.37 4.43 -2.53
CA SER A 2 -31.22 5.18 -2.03
C SER A 2 -30.22 5.34 -3.17
N LEU A 3 -29.91 6.59 -3.53
CA LEU A 3 -28.87 6.92 -4.51
C LEU A 3 -27.55 6.32 -4.01
N LYS A 4 -27.11 5.21 -4.61
CA LYS A 4 -25.71 4.79 -4.52
C LYS A 4 -24.89 5.92 -5.11
N SER A 5 -24.33 6.76 -4.26
CA SER A 5 -23.24 7.65 -4.63
C SER A 5 -22.13 6.74 -5.17
N ASN A 6 -21.78 6.88 -6.44
CA ASN A 6 -20.78 6.04 -7.12
C ASN A 6 -19.37 6.37 -6.62
N ARG A 7 -19.14 6.23 -5.32
CA ARG A 7 -17.87 6.56 -4.66
C ARG A 7 -16.95 5.36 -4.77
N PHE A 8 -16.20 5.33 -5.85
CA PHE A 8 -15.11 4.38 -6.00
C PHE A 8 -13.87 4.93 -5.29
N LEU A 9 -13.24 4.11 -4.46
CA LEU A 9 -12.01 4.45 -3.75
C LEU A 9 -10.85 3.62 -4.31
N VAL A 10 -9.72 4.27 -4.54
CA VAL A 10 -8.44 3.58 -4.77
C VAL A 10 -7.63 3.67 -3.50
N ALA A 11 -7.17 2.52 -2.99
CA ALA A 11 -6.32 2.41 -1.82
C ALA A 11 -4.99 1.74 -2.20
N ALA A 12 -3.89 2.46 -2.02
CA ALA A 12 -2.54 1.93 -2.17
C ALA A 12 -2.01 1.49 -0.81
N ILE A 13 -1.48 0.28 -0.74
CA ILE A 13 -0.65 -0.19 0.36
C ILE A 13 0.79 -0.09 -0.09
N ASP A 14 1.56 0.74 0.61
CA ASP A 14 3.01 0.75 0.47
C ASP A 14 3.65 -0.11 1.54
N PHE A 15 4.38 -1.13 1.09
CA PHE A 15 4.97 -2.12 1.97
C PHE A 15 6.45 -1.83 2.24
N GLY A 16 6.82 -0.60 2.63
CA GLY A 16 8.22 -0.18 2.78
C GLY A 16 9.08 -1.09 3.69
N THR A 17 10.40 -0.98 3.54
CA THR A 17 11.37 -1.82 4.28
C THR A 17 11.41 -1.53 5.78
N THR A 18 10.99 -0.33 6.16
CA THR A 18 11.05 0.20 7.54
C THR A 18 9.66 0.54 8.04
N PHE A 19 8.84 1.16 7.20
CA PHE A 19 7.46 1.51 7.48
C PHE A 19 6.57 0.98 6.36
N SER A 20 5.38 0.48 6.70
CA SER A 20 4.41 0.05 5.70
C SER A 20 3.09 0.72 5.99
N SER A 21 2.52 1.47 5.06
CA SER A 21 1.36 2.34 5.27
C SER A 21 0.31 2.14 4.17
N TRP A 22 -0.76 2.93 4.25
CA TRP A 22 -1.71 3.05 3.16
C TRP A 22 -1.94 4.53 2.81
N ALA A 23 -2.29 4.77 1.55
CA ALA A 23 -2.81 6.03 1.04
C ALA A 23 -4.07 5.74 0.23
N CYS A 24 -5.06 6.62 0.25
CA CYS A 24 -6.27 6.45 -0.54
C CYS A 24 -6.82 7.78 -1.06
N SER A 25 -7.58 7.70 -2.15
CA SER A 25 -8.34 8.81 -2.68
C SER A 25 -9.62 8.31 -3.33
N PHE A 26 -10.70 9.05 -3.16
CA PHE A 26 -11.93 8.80 -3.91
C PHE A 26 -11.73 9.29 -5.33
N LYS A 27 -12.28 8.55 -6.30
CA LYS A 27 -12.17 8.90 -7.71
C LYS A 27 -12.67 10.33 -7.97
N ASP A 28 -13.80 10.71 -7.39
CA ASP A 28 -14.39 12.05 -7.53
C ASP A 28 -13.52 13.15 -6.90
N ASP A 29 -12.78 12.84 -5.84
CA ASP A 29 -11.85 13.78 -5.21
C ASP A 29 -10.60 13.94 -6.08
N TYR A 30 -10.04 12.83 -6.57
CA TYR A 30 -8.87 12.83 -7.44
C TYR A 30 -9.11 13.57 -8.77
N GLU A 31 -10.30 13.44 -9.37
CA GLU A 31 -10.67 14.16 -10.60
C GLU A 31 -10.73 15.68 -10.40
N LYS A 32 -11.05 16.14 -9.18
CA LYS A 32 -11.11 17.57 -8.84
C LYS A 32 -9.77 18.12 -8.38
N GLU A 33 -9.05 17.34 -7.57
CA GLU A 33 -7.80 17.72 -6.94
C GLU A 33 -6.90 16.47 -6.80
N PRO A 34 -6.03 16.19 -7.78
CA PRO A 34 -5.23 14.96 -7.80
C PRO A 34 -4.31 14.78 -6.59
N THR A 35 -3.86 15.90 -6.00
CA THR A 35 -3.01 15.92 -4.80
C THR A 35 -3.77 15.67 -3.49
N LYS A 36 -5.11 15.63 -3.53
CA LYS A 36 -5.95 15.34 -2.36
C LYS A 36 -5.96 13.84 -2.08
N ILE A 37 -4.97 13.42 -1.30
CA ILE A 37 -4.79 12.06 -0.83
C ILE A 37 -4.94 11.98 0.69
N ILE A 38 -5.62 10.93 1.16
CA ILE A 38 -5.67 10.59 2.58
C ILE A 38 -4.54 9.61 2.84
N VAL A 39 -3.67 9.95 3.77
CA VAL A 39 -2.52 9.12 4.16
C VAL A 39 -2.65 8.71 5.63
N LYS A 40 -2.21 7.50 5.94
CA LYS A 40 -2.17 7.01 7.32
C LYS A 40 -1.29 7.92 8.18
N GLN A 41 -1.84 8.41 9.29
CA GLN A 41 -1.05 8.99 10.39
C GLN A 41 -0.77 7.93 11.45
N TRP A 42 0.49 7.84 11.88
CA TRP A 42 0.94 6.82 12.83
C TRP A 42 0.93 7.35 14.25
N ASN A 43 0.23 6.66 15.14
CA ASN A 43 0.22 6.94 16.57
C ASN A 43 0.93 5.85 17.39
N ILE A 44 1.12 4.64 16.83
CA ILE A 44 1.75 3.46 17.46
C ILE A 44 2.42 2.61 16.36
N TRP A 45 3.57 1.99 16.64
CA TRP A 45 4.42 1.32 15.66
C TRP A 45 4.70 -0.15 16.02
N TYR A 46 4.73 -1.03 15.01
CA TYR A 46 5.33 -2.37 15.10
C TYR A 46 6.56 -2.41 14.19
N TYR A 47 7.70 -2.85 14.70
CA TYR A 47 8.97 -2.88 13.98
C TYR A 47 9.31 -4.29 13.50
N PHE A 48 9.34 -4.48 12.18
CA PHE A 48 9.84 -5.71 11.55
C PHE A 48 10.95 -5.34 10.58
N SER A 49 12.20 -5.59 10.96
CA SER A 49 13.35 -5.15 10.16
C SER A 49 13.65 -6.09 8.99
N ARG A 50 14.03 -5.51 7.84
CA ARG A 50 14.72 -6.18 6.71
C ARG A 50 14.00 -7.38 6.06
N PHE A 51 12.73 -7.63 6.33
CA PHE A 51 12.04 -8.78 5.72
C PHE A 51 11.96 -8.67 4.17
N LYS A 52 11.82 -7.45 3.60
CA LYS A 52 11.89 -7.20 2.13
C LYS A 52 13.22 -7.68 1.53
N MET A 53 14.31 -7.59 2.30
CA MET A 53 15.63 -8.11 1.89
C MET A 53 15.70 -9.63 1.96
N ALA A 54 14.98 -10.26 2.88
CA ALA A 54 14.84 -11.72 2.88
C ALA A 54 14.11 -12.21 1.61
N LEU A 55 13.06 -11.49 1.17
CA LEU A 55 12.36 -11.79 -0.07
C LEU A 55 13.23 -11.61 -1.32
N PHE A 56 14.06 -10.57 -1.34
CA PHE A 56 14.96 -10.31 -2.46
C PHE A 56 16.10 -11.33 -2.58
N LYS A 57 16.68 -11.76 -1.46
CA LYS A 57 17.86 -12.64 -1.44
C LYS A 57 17.54 -14.10 -1.78
N ASP A 58 16.33 -14.56 -1.46
CA ASP A 58 15.91 -15.93 -1.74
C ASP A 58 15.43 -16.08 -3.20
N ARG A 59 16.23 -16.73 -4.04
CA ARG A 59 15.83 -17.03 -5.44
C ARG A 59 14.79 -18.15 -5.56
N ASN A 60 14.54 -18.86 -4.47
CA ASN A 60 13.64 -20.01 -4.38
C ASN A 60 12.50 -19.76 -3.38
N LEU A 61 11.94 -18.55 -3.40
CA LEU A 61 10.75 -18.20 -2.63
C LEU A 61 9.65 -19.26 -2.79
N SER A 62 9.13 -19.70 -1.65
CA SER A 62 8.03 -20.64 -1.56
C SER A 62 7.15 -20.34 -0.35
N ARG A 63 5.96 -20.94 -0.29
CA ARG A 63 5.08 -20.84 0.89
C ARG A 63 5.73 -21.35 2.18
N ARG A 64 6.84 -22.10 2.08
CA ARG A 64 7.64 -22.61 3.19
C ARG A 64 8.78 -21.68 3.61
N THR A 65 9.07 -20.62 2.85
CA THR A 65 10.14 -19.68 3.17
C THR A 65 9.89 -19.09 4.56
N GLN A 66 10.89 -19.21 5.44
CA GLN A 66 10.86 -18.68 6.79
C GLN A 66 11.71 -17.42 6.88
N ILE A 67 11.27 -16.47 7.68
CA ILE A 67 12.02 -15.29 8.10
C ILE A 67 12.19 -15.30 9.60
N GLU A 68 13.25 -14.64 10.08
CA GLU A 68 13.58 -14.53 11.49
C GLU A 68 13.23 -13.13 12.00
N ASP A 69 12.73 -13.04 13.22
CA ASP A 69 12.66 -11.76 13.95
C ASP A 69 14.02 -11.38 14.55
N GLU A 70 14.07 -10.24 15.25
CA GLU A 70 15.28 -9.74 15.90
C GLU A 70 15.79 -10.64 17.05
N PHE A 71 14.96 -11.56 17.53
CA PHE A 71 15.30 -12.54 18.56
C PHE A 71 15.62 -13.93 17.95
N GLY A 72 15.69 -14.03 16.62
CA GLY A 72 16.00 -15.27 15.90
C GLY A 72 14.83 -16.25 15.78
N LYS A 73 13.61 -15.84 16.15
CA LYS A 73 12.42 -16.69 16.04
C LYS A 73 11.94 -16.76 14.60
N LYS A 74 11.79 -17.99 14.10
CA LYS A 74 11.35 -18.25 12.72
C LYS A 74 9.84 -18.20 12.57
N MET A 75 9.37 -17.61 11.48
CA MET A 75 7.98 -17.62 11.05
C MET A 75 7.88 -17.66 9.51
N LEU A 76 6.79 -18.21 8.97
CA LEU A 76 6.56 -18.21 7.52
C LEU A 76 6.45 -16.78 7.00
N ALA A 77 7.24 -16.44 5.98
CA ALA A 77 7.22 -15.13 5.33
C ALA A 77 5.81 -14.77 4.83
N MET A 78 5.13 -15.76 4.23
CA MET A 78 3.73 -15.64 3.78
C MET A 78 2.83 -15.17 4.93
N LYS A 79 2.91 -15.81 6.09
CA LYS A 79 2.10 -15.47 7.26
C LYS A 79 2.36 -14.05 7.73
N VAL A 80 3.62 -13.62 7.80
CA VAL A 80 3.98 -12.27 8.24
C VAL A 80 3.42 -11.22 7.28
N ILE A 81 3.68 -11.37 5.99
CA ILE A 81 3.26 -10.40 4.98
C ILE A 81 1.74 -10.30 4.93
N SER A 82 1.04 -11.44 4.90
CA SER A 82 -0.42 -11.46 4.92
C SER A 82 -1.01 -10.82 6.18
N LEU A 83 -0.36 -10.97 7.34
CA LEU A 83 -0.80 -10.31 8.58
C LEU A 83 -0.66 -8.79 8.50
N VAL A 84 0.44 -8.28 7.96
CA VAL A 84 0.66 -6.83 7.83
C VAL A 84 -0.30 -6.23 6.79
N ILE A 85 -0.47 -6.86 5.62
CA ILE A 85 -1.41 -6.39 4.60
C ILE A 85 -2.84 -6.36 5.16
N ARG A 86 -3.26 -7.41 5.88
CA ARG A 86 -4.58 -7.43 6.52
C ARG A 86 -4.72 -6.37 7.60
N TYR A 87 -3.69 -6.14 8.40
CA TYR A 87 -3.70 -5.06 9.39
C TYR A 87 -3.91 -3.69 8.72
N LEU A 88 -3.17 -3.38 7.65
CA LEU A 88 -3.32 -2.12 6.91
C LEU A 88 -4.68 -1.99 6.23
N LYS A 89 -5.21 -3.10 5.69
CA LYS A 89 -6.56 -3.17 5.14
C LYS A 89 -7.62 -2.81 6.19
N ASP A 90 -7.61 -3.52 7.31
CA ASP A 90 -8.57 -3.36 8.42
C ASP A 90 -8.47 -1.95 9.03
N ASP A 91 -7.26 -1.42 9.14
CA ASP A 91 -6.99 -0.08 9.66
C ASP A 91 -7.56 1.02 8.76
N LEU A 92 -7.36 0.95 7.44
CA LEU A 92 -7.99 1.87 6.50
C LEU A 92 -9.52 1.78 6.58
N GLN A 93 -10.08 0.56 6.59
CA GLN A 93 -11.53 0.37 6.68
C GLN A 93 -12.10 1.00 7.96
N LYS A 94 -11.39 0.86 9.09
CA LYS A 94 -11.76 1.51 10.35
C LYS A 94 -11.74 3.04 10.24
N GLU A 95 -10.70 3.61 9.63
CA GLU A 95 -10.60 5.06 9.42
C GLU A 95 -11.69 5.59 8.47
N LEU A 96 -12.02 4.85 7.42
CA LEU A 96 -13.09 5.23 6.51
C LEU A 96 -14.47 5.12 7.18
N THR A 97 -14.69 4.10 8.02
CA THR A 97 -15.95 3.93 8.74
C THR A 97 -16.26 5.12 9.65
N SER A 98 -15.24 5.77 10.21
CA SER A 98 -15.44 6.97 11.04
C SER A 98 -15.71 8.24 10.23
N LYS A 99 -15.33 8.27 8.95
CA LYS A 99 -15.43 9.44 8.07
C LYS A 99 -16.60 9.37 7.07
N ILE A 100 -16.98 8.17 6.63
CA ILE A 100 -18.05 7.95 5.64
C ILE A 100 -19.37 7.76 6.37
N THR A 101 -20.34 8.65 6.11
CA THR A 101 -21.68 8.59 6.71
C THR A 101 -22.71 7.84 5.85
N CYS A 102 -22.36 7.47 4.62
CA CYS A 102 -23.24 6.75 3.70
C CYS A 102 -22.98 5.25 3.70
N VAL A 103 -23.90 4.47 3.13
CA VAL A 103 -23.70 3.04 2.88
C VAL A 103 -22.52 2.87 1.93
N PHE A 104 -21.48 2.17 2.39
CA PHE A 104 -20.25 1.90 1.65
C PHE A 104 -19.86 0.42 1.80
N SER A 105 -19.72 -0.29 0.70
CA SER A 105 -19.30 -1.69 0.67
C SER A 105 -17.80 -1.77 0.39
N PHE A 106 -17.00 -1.92 1.45
CA PHE A 106 -15.54 -1.96 1.35
C PHE A 106 -15.01 -3.03 0.37
N GLU A 107 -15.71 -4.15 0.23
CA GLU A 107 -15.31 -5.25 -0.66
C GLU A 107 -15.63 -4.96 -2.14
N GLU A 108 -16.56 -4.06 -2.43
CA GLU A 108 -17.00 -3.76 -3.81
C GLU A 108 -16.60 -2.37 -4.30
N GLU A 109 -16.29 -1.45 -3.38
CA GLU A 109 -16.04 -0.05 -3.71
C GLU A 109 -14.58 0.36 -3.52
N ILE A 110 -13.72 -0.54 -3.03
CA ILE A 110 -12.27 -0.31 -2.94
C ILE A 110 -11.54 -1.13 -4.00
N GLN A 111 -10.71 -0.45 -4.79
CA GLN A 111 -9.63 -1.04 -5.56
C GLN A 111 -8.33 -0.94 -4.78
N TRP A 112 -7.72 -2.07 -4.48
CA TRP A 112 -6.43 -2.14 -3.81
C TRP A 112 -5.30 -2.15 -4.82
N VAL A 113 -4.26 -1.38 -4.51
CA VAL A 113 -2.99 -1.38 -5.20
C VAL A 113 -1.92 -1.75 -4.17
N LEU A 114 -1.16 -2.81 -4.43
CA LEU A 114 0.00 -3.15 -3.62
C LEU A 114 1.26 -2.72 -4.38
N THR A 115 2.04 -1.80 -3.80
CA THR A 115 3.30 -1.38 -4.41
C THR A 115 4.39 -2.40 -4.11
N VAL A 116 5.26 -2.62 -5.10
CA VAL A 116 6.41 -3.52 -4.97
C VAL A 116 7.67 -2.89 -5.55
N PRO A 117 8.86 -3.20 -5.02
CA PRO A 117 10.12 -2.72 -5.59
C PRO A 117 10.29 -3.15 -7.04
N ALA A 118 10.79 -2.26 -7.90
CA ALA A 118 11.02 -2.59 -9.32
C ALA A 118 12.10 -3.65 -9.55
N ILE A 119 13.02 -3.84 -8.59
CA ILE A 119 14.07 -4.85 -8.65
C ILE A 119 13.58 -6.28 -8.32
N TRP A 120 12.31 -6.45 -7.95
CA TRP A 120 11.75 -7.76 -7.66
C TRP A 120 11.43 -8.54 -8.94
N ASN A 121 11.80 -9.82 -8.92
CA ASN A 121 11.46 -10.76 -9.99
C ASN A 121 9.98 -11.18 -9.91
N ASP A 122 9.51 -11.88 -10.95
CA ASP A 122 8.11 -12.34 -11.02
C ASP A 122 7.70 -13.24 -9.86
N LYS A 123 8.62 -14.04 -9.32
CA LYS A 123 8.34 -14.88 -8.16
C LYS A 123 8.05 -14.06 -6.91
N ALA A 124 8.85 -13.03 -6.62
CA ALA A 124 8.62 -12.15 -5.49
C ALA A 124 7.32 -11.35 -5.65
N ARG A 125 7.01 -10.88 -6.86
CA ARG A 125 5.73 -10.23 -7.18
C ARG A 125 4.53 -11.17 -6.95
N SER A 126 4.60 -12.39 -7.45
CA SER A 126 3.57 -13.42 -7.24
C SER A 126 3.41 -13.75 -5.76
N PHE A 127 4.51 -13.91 -5.04
CA PHE A 127 4.51 -14.22 -3.61
C PHE A 127 3.77 -13.15 -2.79
N MET A 128 3.95 -11.88 -3.15
CA MET A 128 3.23 -10.77 -2.50
C MET A 128 1.76 -10.73 -2.85
N ARG A 129 1.41 -10.99 -4.12
CA ARG A 129 0.00 -11.13 -4.54
C ARG A 129 -0.67 -12.26 -3.77
N GLU A 130 -0.03 -13.43 -3.68
CA GLU A 130 -0.53 -14.56 -2.88
C GLU A 130 -0.72 -14.16 -1.41
N ALA A 131 0.24 -13.46 -0.83
CA ALA A 131 0.14 -13.01 0.55
C ALA A 131 -1.02 -12.03 0.78
N ALA A 132 -1.29 -11.16 -0.19
CA ALA A 132 -2.38 -10.19 -0.10
C ALA A 132 -3.77 -10.83 -0.16
N ILE A 133 -3.93 -11.93 -0.89
CA ILE A 133 -5.22 -12.63 -1.03
C ILE A 133 -5.42 -13.75 -0.02
N GLU A 134 -4.36 -14.14 0.71
CA GLU A 134 -4.37 -15.28 1.64
C GLU A 134 -5.43 -15.17 2.75
N LEU A 135 -6.21 -16.23 2.91
CA LEU A 135 -7.12 -16.43 4.04
C LEU A 135 -6.33 -16.87 5.28
N LEU A 136 -6.47 -16.16 6.40
CA LEU A 136 -5.84 -16.57 7.65
C LEU A 136 -6.79 -16.33 8.83
N PHE A 137 -6.87 -17.32 9.74
CA PHE A 137 -7.74 -17.25 10.92
C PHE A 137 -9.19 -16.87 10.58
N HIS A 138 -9.74 -17.43 9.49
CA HIS A 138 -11.09 -17.15 8.98
C HIS A 138 -11.33 -15.70 8.55
N ARG A 139 -10.27 -14.90 8.37
CA ARG A 139 -10.35 -13.54 7.83
C ARG A 139 -9.84 -13.52 6.40
N PRO A 140 -10.69 -13.15 5.41
CA PRO A 140 -10.28 -13.08 4.02
C PRO A 140 -9.25 -11.97 3.81
N GLY A 141 -8.33 -12.18 2.87
CA GLY A 141 -7.44 -11.15 2.36
C GLY A 141 -8.17 -10.15 1.48
N ILE A 142 -7.44 -9.59 0.52
CA ILE A 142 -7.99 -8.75 -0.54
C ILE A 142 -8.52 -9.67 -1.64
N ARG A 143 -9.68 -9.35 -2.23
CA ARG A 143 -10.18 -10.12 -3.37
C ARG A 143 -9.27 -9.95 -4.59
N ASN A 144 -9.05 -11.04 -5.34
CA ASN A 144 -8.10 -11.04 -6.44
C ASN A 144 -8.48 -10.07 -7.58
N ASP A 145 -9.78 -9.92 -7.86
CA ASP A 145 -10.34 -8.96 -8.83
C ASP A 145 -10.23 -7.49 -8.37
N ARG A 146 -10.00 -7.28 -7.07
CA ARG A 146 -9.82 -5.97 -6.44
C ARG A 146 -8.37 -5.67 -6.08
N LEU A 147 -7.41 -6.48 -6.55
CA LEU A 147 -5.98 -6.30 -6.28
C LEU A 147 -5.19 -6.04 -7.57
N LEU A 148 -4.54 -4.89 -7.63
CA LEU A 148 -3.53 -4.54 -8.62
C LEU A 148 -2.14 -4.50 -7.97
N ILE A 149 -1.10 -4.73 -8.78
CA ILE A 149 0.29 -4.53 -8.39
C ILE A 149 0.82 -3.35 -9.18
N ALA A 150 1.51 -2.42 -8.51
CA ALA A 150 2.21 -1.31 -9.15
C ALA A 150 3.68 -1.32 -8.73
N LEU A 151 4.59 -0.88 -9.59
CA LEU A 151 5.98 -0.69 -9.17
C LEU A 151 6.11 0.60 -8.36
N GLU A 152 6.89 0.57 -7.29
CA GLU A 152 7.24 1.77 -6.49
C GLU A 152 7.71 2.96 -7.36
N PRO A 153 8.66 2.81 -8.31
CA PRO A 153 9.06 3.94 -9.15
C PRO A 153 7.97 4.41 -10.13
N GLU A 154 7.06 3.55 -10.55
CA GLU A 154 5.92 3.96 -11.39
C GLU A 154 4.95 4.82 -10.59
N ALA A 155 4.60 4.38 -9.38
CA ALA A 155 3.77 5.14 -8.45
C ALA A 155 4.39 6.51 -8.13
N ALA A 156 5.69 6.54 -7.84
CA ALA A 156 6.44 7.77 -7.62
C ALA A 156 6.41 8.70 -8.86
N SER A 157 6.59 8.15 -10.07
CA SER A 157 6.56 8.95 -11.30
C SER A 157 5.20 9.60 -11.57
N VAL A 158 4.10 8.89 -11.28
CA VAL A 158 2.74 9.42 -11.40
C VAL A 158 2.50 10.54 -10.41
N TYR A 159 2.95 10.37 -9.16
CA TYR A 159 2.86 11.41 -8.13
C TYR A 159 3.64 12.66 -8.54
N CYS A 160 4.91 12.52 -8.95
CA CYS A 160 5.76 13.64 -9.36
C CYS A 160 5.16 14.46 -10.51
N ARG A 161 4.39 13.83 -11.41
CA ARG A 161 3.68 14.54 -12.49
C ARG A 161 2.57 15.46 -12.00
N GLN A 162 1.99 15.17 -10.83
CA GLN A 162 0.84 15.88 -10.28
C GLN A 162 1.22 17.00 -9.32
N ILE A 163 2.49 17.04 -8.88
CA ILE A 163 3.01 18.13 -8.06
C ILE A 163 3.15 19.36 -8.96
N PRO A 164 2.51 20.50 -8.64
CA PRO A 164 2.74 21.75 -9.34
C PRO A 164 4.22 22.11 -9.27
N LEU A 165 4.84 22.41 -10.41
CA LEU A 165 6.17 23.02 -10.42
C LEU A 165 6.02 24.45 -9.92
N GLU A 166 6.43 24.75 -8.68
CA GLU A 166 6.59 26.12 -8.23
C GLU A 166 7.74 26.76 -9.02
N THR A 167 7.43 27.41 -10.13
CA THR A 167 8.38 28.30 -10.81
C THR A 167 8.34 29.66 -10.12
N ASN A 168 9.16 29.85 -9.08
CA ASN A 168 9.45 31.20 -8.58
C ASN A 168 10.20 31.97 -9.68
N SER A 169 9.43 32.71 -10.46
CA SER A 169 9.90 33.54 -11.56
C SER A 169 10.47 34.84 -11.01
N SER A 170 11.68 34.74 -10.45
CA SER A 170 12.56 35.89 -10.26
C SER A 170 14.05 35.55 -10.15
N ASP A 171 14.48 34.28 -10.14
CA ASP A 171 15.92 33.97 -10.05
C ASP A 171 16.36 32.59 -10.60
N GLY A 172 15.64 32.02 -11.59
CA GLY A 172 16.13 30.86 -12.37
C GLY A 172 16.52 29.61 -11.57
N LYS A 173 16.17 29.53 -10.28
CA LYS A 173 16.62 28.49 -9.37
C LYS A 173 15.49 27.47 -9.21
N LEU A 174 15.68 26.30 -9.81
CA LEU A 174 14.79 25.15 -9.65
C LEU A 174 14.83 24.72 -8.16
N SER A 175 13.77 25.00 -7.40
CA SER A 175 13.66 24.48 -6.03
C SER A 175 13.15 23.04 -6.12
N ILE A 176 14.05 22.09 -5.98
CA ILE A 176 13.69 20.68 -5.83
C ILE A 176 13.02 20.55 -4.47
N VAL A 177 11.72 20.24 -4.46
CA VAL A 177 11.04 19.83 -3.22
C VAL A 177 11.60 18.45 -2.84
N PRO A 178 12.32 18.32 -1.72
CA PRO A 178 12.86 17.03 -1.32
C PRO A 178 11.70 16.11 -0.95
N LEU A 179 11.61 14.95 -1.60
CA LEU A 179 10.76 13.87 -1.14
C LEU A 179 11.32 13.34 0.19
N CYS A 180 10.46 13.22 1.21
CA CYS A 180 10.87 12.66 2.49
C CYS A 180 11.37 11.20 2.28
N PRO A 181 12.48 10.79 2.91
CA PRO A 181 12.93 9.41 2.87
C PRO A 181 11.82 8.46 3.37
N GLY A 182 11.50 7.42 2.58
CA GLY A 182 10.48 6.43 2.93
C GLY A 182 9.14 6.59 2.21
N THR A 183 9.14 7.21 1.03
CA THR A 183 8.13 6.94 -0.02
C THR A 183 8.54 5.75 -0.88
#